data_AF-A0A958AI89-F1
#
_entry.id   AF-A0A958AI89-F1
#
_cell.length_a   1.000
_cell.length_b   1.000
_cell.length_c   1.000
_cell.angle_alpha   90.00
_cell.angle_beta   90.00
_cell.angle_gamma   90.00
#
_symmetry.space_group_name_H-M   'P 1'
#
loop_
_entity.id
_entity.type
_entity.pdbx_description
1 polymer ?
#
loop_
_entity_poly.entity_id
_entity_poly.type
_entity_poly.pdbx_seq_one_letter_code
_entity_poly.pdbx_strand_id
1 'polypeptide(L)'
;MHHTTEAGCFPATGIWSPAGYTEPSVLPTGVWNVMANGRIQHLNLIDVSGSTVTGEYNRLPIERGQWDGKVLTFIRVETRGIDLRQVFTGYLMAYVTPDPERWGPVSPDYNWRIAGVFGKEGLAEPQAGWYATRPRE
;
A
#
# COMPACT_ATOMS: atom_id res chain seq x y z
N MET A 1 -7.87 -26.56 14.99
CA MET A 1 -8.68 -25.74 14.06
C MET A 1 -7.68 -25.02 13.16
N HIS A 2 -7.50 -25.53 11.93
CA HIS A 2 -6.52 -25.01 10.98
C HIS A 2 -7.07 -23.73 10.36
N HIS A 3 -6.43 -22.59 10.64
CA HIS A 3 -6.73 -21.36 9.92
C HIS A 3 -5.94 -21.35 8.60
N THR A 4 -6.70 -21.21 7.53
CA THR A 4 -6.27 -21.20 6.14
C THR A 4 -5.28 -20.06 5.87
N THR A 5 -4.08 -20.43 5.44
CA THR A 5 -3.12 -19.57 4.76
C THR A 5 -3.63 -19.25 3.36
N GLU A 6 -4.50 -18.25 3.22
CA GLU A 6 -4.73 -17.63 1.93
C GLU A 6 -3.55 -16.69 1.63
N ALA A 7 -2.75 -17.06 0.64
CA ALA A 7 -1.72 -16.17 0.09
C ALA A 7 -2.40 -14.89 -0.43
N GLY A 8 -2.15 -13.77 0.25
CA GLY A 8 -2.69 -12.45 -0.10
C GLY A 8 -3.66 -11.85 0.90
N CYS A 9 -4.06 -12.57 1.96
CA CYS A 9 -4.84 -11.99 3.05
C CYS A 9 -3.89 -11.62 4.20
N PHE A 10 -3.41 -10.37 4.22
CA PHE A 10 -2.96 -9.80 5.49
C PHE A 10 -4.23 -9.66 6.36
N PRO A 11 -4.20 -10.05 7.65
CA PRO A 11 -5.38 -9.90 8.49
C PRO A 11 -5.87 -8.46 8.42
N ALA A 12 -7.19 -8.26 8.31
CA ALA A 12 -7.82 -6.93 8.42
C ALA A 12 -7.39 -6.18 9.70
N THR A 13 -6.85 -6.92 10.68
CA THR A 13 -6.08 -6.47 11.82
C THR A 13 -4.60 -6.78 11.62
N GLY A 14 -3.94 -6.17 10.64
CA GLY A 14 -2.49 -6.07 10.61
C GLY A 14 -2.10 -5.21 11.80
N ILE A 15 -2.03 -5.85 12.98
CA ILE A 15 -1.77 -5.19 14.25
C ILE A 15 -0.48 -4.40 14.06
N TRP A 16 -0.62 -3.08 14.06
CA TRP A 16 0.46 -2.13 14.23
C TRP A 16 1.26 -2.59 15.45
N SER A 17 2.37 -3.28 15.20
CA SER A 17 3.37 -3.53 16.24
C SER A 17 4.35 -2.36 16.12
N PRO A 18 4.36 -1.42 17.08
CA PRO A 18 5.32 -0.30 17.06
C PRO A 18 6.78 -0.77 17.16
N ALA A 19 7.02 -2.04 17.46
CA ALA A 19 8.35 -2.62 17.45
C ALA A 19 8.86 -2.78 16.00
N GLY A 20 9.78 -1.90 15.58
CA GLY A 20 10.46 -1.98 14.29
C GLY A 20 9.84 -1.16 13.17
N TYR A 21 8.89 -0.27 13.47
CA TYR A 21 8.32 0.65 12.47
C TYR A 21 8.30 2.10 12.97
N THR A 22 8.61 3.04 12.08
CA THR A 22 8.43 4.48 12.31
C THR A 22 7.41 5.06 11.36
N GLU A 23 6.74 6.13 11.80
CA GLU A 23 5.87 6.95 10.97
C GLU A 23 6.74 7.96 10.20
N PRO A 24 6.86 7.86 8.88
CA PRO A 24 7.66 8.80 8.12
C PRO A 24 6.90 10.09 7.81
N SER A 25 7.65 11.19 7.71
CA SER A 25 7.12 12.51 7.38
C SER A 25 6.93 12.76 5.88
N VAL A 26 7.44 11.87 5.02
CA VAL A 26 7.43 12.01 3.55
C VAL A 26 6.96 10.71 2.91
N LEU A 27 6.10 10.81 1.90
CA LEU A 27 5.69 9.69 1.05
C LEU A 27 6.76 9.46 -0.04
N PRO A 28 7.45 8.31 -0.06
CA PRO A 28 8.47 8.04 -1.07
C PRO A 28 7.85 7.87 -2.48
N THR A 29 8.36 8.63 -3.44
CA THR A 29 8.03 8.46 -4.87
C THR A 29 8.77 7.27 -5.47
N GLY A 30 8.39 6.87 -6.68
CA GLY A 30 8.92 5.73 -7.42
C GLY A 30 7.98 4.52 -7.47
N VAL A 31 8.54 3.37 -7.85
CA VAL A 31 7.77 2.14 -8.12
C VAL A 31 7.60 1.29 -6.85
N TRP A 32 6.35 0.93 -6.59
CA TRP A 32 5.91 0.07 -5.51
C TRP A 32 5.30 -1.21 -6.08
N ASN A 33 5.65 -2.34 -5.48
CA ASN A 33 4.99 -3.62 -5.75
C ASN A 33 3.74 -3.70 -4.87
N VAL A 34 2.58 -3.80 -5.49
CA VAL A 34 1.28 -3.88 -4.81
C VAL A 34 0.77 -5.32 -4.87
N MET A 35 0.23 -5.83 -3.78
CA MET A 35 -0.60 -7.02 -3.79
C MET A 35 -2.01 -6.69 -3.33
N ALA A 36 -2.99 -6.99 -4.19
CA ALA A 36 -4.42 -6.81 -3.93
C ALA A 36 -5.20 -7.93 -4.63
N ASN A 37 -6.21 -8.51 -3.97
CA ASN A 37 -7.00 -9.63 -4.50
C ASN A 37 -6.15 -10.80 -5.04
N GLY A 38 -5.07 -11.16 -4.36
CA GLY A 38 -4.18 -12.25 -4.78
C GLY A 38 -3.40 -11.98 -6.08
N ARG A 39 -3.33 -10.72 -6.53
CA ARG A 39 -2.59 -10.31 -7.72
C ARG A 39 -1.47 -9.35 -7.36
N ILE A 40 -0.35 -9.49 -8.05
CA ILE A 40 0.76 -8.53 -7.99
C ILE A 40 0.56 -7.48 -9.07
N GLN A 41 0.65 -6.21 -8.69
CA GLN A 41 0.49 -5.02 -9.52
C GLN A 41 1.59 -4.00 -9.18
N HIS A 42 1.68 -2.92 -9.95
CA HIS A 42 2.66 -1.86 -9.70
C HIS A 42 1.96 -0.52 -9.48
N LEU A 43 2.37 0.20 -8.45
CA LEU A 43 2.01 1.60 -8.21
C LEU A 43 3.26 2.44 -8.40
N ASN A 44 3.27 3.35 -9.37
CA ASN A 44 4.35 4.30 -9.58
C ASN A 44 3.90 5.67 -9.07
N LEU A 45 4.44 6.12 -7.95
CA LEU A 45 4.18 7.47 -7.41
C LEU A 45 5.15 8.44 -8.07
N ILE A 46 4.65 9.42 -8.81
CA ILE A 46 5.48 10.31 -9.63
C ILE A 46 5.85 11.56 -8.85
N ASP A 47 4.86 12.25 -8.28
CA ASP A 47 5.06 13.50 -7.55
C ASP A 47 4.09 13.65 -6.37
N VAL A 48 4.53 14.35 -5.33
CA VAL A 48 3.74 14.71 -4.15
C VAL A 48 3.87 16.22 -3.93
N SER A 49 2.83 16.97 -4.29
CA SER A 49 2.78 18.42 -4.16
C SER A 49 1.71 18.84 -3.16
N GLY A 50 2.15 19.28 -1.99
CA GLY A 50 1.27 19.48 -0.84
C GLY A 50 0.61 18.16 -0.42
N SER A 51 -0.72 18.12 -0.39
CA SER A 51 -1.48 16.88 -0.16
C SER A 51 -1.77 16.09 -1.44
N THR A 52 -1.46 16.61 -2.63
CA THR A 52 -1.84 15.97 -3.89
C THR A 52 -0.75 15.02 -4.36
N VAL A 53 -1.16 13.81 -4.74
CA VAL A 53 -0.26 12.78 -5.25
C VAL A 53 -0.62 12.49 -6.70
N THR A 54 0.39 12.46 -7.57
CA THR A 54 0.25 12.00 -8.96
C THR A 54 1.01 10.70 -9.15
N GLY A 55 0.53 9.86 -10.06
CA GLY A 55 1.11 8.55 -10.27
C GLY A 55 0.33 7.68 -11.23
N GLU A 56 0.76 6.43 -11.32
CA GLU A 56 0.15 5.42 -12.16
C GLU A 56 -0.07 4.14 -11.36
N TYR A 57 -1.22 3.51 -11.56
CA TYR A 57 -1.49 2.17 -11.08
C TYR A 57 -1.58 1.21 -12.27
N ASN A 58 -0.62 0.30 -12.37
CA ASN A 58 -0.46 -0.66 -13.46
C ASN A 58 -0.44 0.04 -14.84
N ARG A 59 0.38 1.09 -14.98
CA ARG A 59 0.55 1.93 -16.18
C ARG A 59 -0.69 2.74 -16.60
N LEU A 60 -1.69 2.83 -15.74
CA LEU A 60 -2.83 3.72 -15.93
C LEU A 60 -2.73 4.86 -14.91
N PRO A 61 -2.99 6.12 -15.28
CA PRO A 61 -2.93 7.22 -14.33
C PRO A 61 -3.90 6.99 -13.17
N ILE A 62 -3.47 7.31 -11.95
CA ILE A 62 -4.39 7.43 -10.83
C ILE A 62 -5.26 8.67 -11.08
N GLU A 63 -6.57 8.55 -10.87
CA GLU A 63 -7.49 9.66 -11.15
C GLU A 63 -7.35 10.76 -10.10
N ARG A 64 -7.20 10.35 -8.84
CA ARG A 64 -7.03 11.23 -7.69
C ARG A 64 -6.10 10.57 -6.70
N GLY A 65 -5.06 11.26 -6.26
CA GLY A 65 -4.18 10.85 -5.18
C GLY A 65 -4.11 11.91 -4.10
N GLN A 66 -4.17 11.49 -2.83
CA GLN A 66 -4.08 12.34 -1.66
C GLN A 66 -3.17 11.73 -0.59
N TRP A 67 -2.35 12.56 0.02
CA TRP A 67 -1.45 12.24 1.13
C TRP A 67 -1.68 13.24 2.26
N ASP A 68 -2.03 12.75 3.45
CA ASP A 68 -2.31 13.58 4.63
C ASP A 68 -1.14 13.65 5.63
N GLY A 69 0.04 13.14 5.24
CA GLY A 69 1.19 12.99 6.13
C GLY A 69 1.31 11.60 6.77
N LYS A 70 0.28 10.75 6.66
CA LYS A 70 0.28 9.39 7.22
C LYS A 70 -0.42 8.35 6.35
N VAL A 71 -1.46 8.76 5.66
CA VAL A 71 -2.36 7.93 4.84
C VAL A 71 -2.29 8.38 3.39
N LEU A 72 -2.00 7.41 2.52
CA LEU A 72 -2.17 7.56 1.08
C LEU A 72 -3.57 7.08 0.71
N THR A 73 -4.33 7.93 0.03
CA THR A 73 -5.57 7.55 -0.65
C THR A 73 -5.42 7.79 -2.14
N PHE A 74 -5.78 6.82 -2.97
CA PHE A 74 -5.85 7.05 -4.42
C PHE A 74 -7.00 6.30 -5.09
N ILE A 75 -7.42 6.81 -6.25
CA ILE A 75 -8.48 6.23 -7.07
C ILE A 75 -7.89 5.67 -8.36
N ARG A 76 -8.20 4.41 -8.64
CA ARG A 76 -7.97 3.75 -9.93
C ARG A 76 -9.31 3.58 -10.65
N VAL A 77 -9.34 3.90 -11.94
CA VAL A 77 -10.47 3.54 -12.82
C VAL A 77 -10.11 2.27 -13.59
N GLU A 78 -10.95 1.25 -13.50
CA GLU A 78 -10.87 0.05 -14.31
C GLU A 78 -12.05 0.01 -15.27
N THR A 79 -11.79 0.23 -16.56
CA THR A 79 -12.81 0.17 -17.61
C THR A 79 -12.94 -1.27 -18.12
N ARG A 80 -14.01 -1.95 -17.73
CA ARG A 80 -14.39 -3.29 -18.22
C ARG A 80 -15.83 -3.30 -18.74
N GLY A 81 -16.11 -2.46 -19.72
CA GLY A 81 -17.47 -2.23 -20.24
C GLY A 81 -18.35 -1.33 -19.35
N ILE A 82 -17.95 -1.13 -18.09
CA ILE A 82 -18.44 -0.09 -17.16
C ILE A 82 -17.19 0.48 -16.47
N ASP A 83 -17.18 1.78 -16.19
CA ASP A 83 -16.13 2.42 -15.40
C ASP A 83 -16.27 2.04 -13.94
N LEU A 84 -15.36 1.21 -13.45
CA LEU A 84 -15.29 0.83 -12.06
C LEU A 84 -14.24 1.66 -11.33
N ARG A 85 -14.68 2.51 -10.41
CA ARG A 85 -13.79 3.28 -9.54
C ARG A 85 -13.44 2.51 -8.28
N GLN A 86 -12.15 2.22 -8.11
CA GLN A 86 -11.60 1.58 -6.93
C GLN A 86 -10.84 2.59 -6.09
N VAL A 87 -11.20 2.70 -4.81
CA VAL A 87 -10.54 3.60 -3.85
C VAL A 87 -9.61 2.77 -2.99
N PHE A 88 -8.33 3.10 -3.00
CA PHE A 88 -7.30 2.50 -2.17
C PHE A 88 -6.92 3.46 -1.06
N THR A 89 -6.95 3.01 0.18
CA THR A 89 -6.52 3.77 1.36
C THR A 89 -5.52 2.94 2.14
N GLY A 90 -4.35 3.49 2.47
CA GLY A 90 -3.32 2.77 3.18
C GLY A 90 -2.40 3.65 4.01
N TYR A 91 -1.96 3.10 5.14
CA TYR A 91 -1.01 3.74 6.05
C TYR A 91 0.41 3.44 5.62
N LEU A 92 1.23 4.48 5.53
CA LEU A 92 2.65 4.33 5.26
C LEU A 92 3.39 3.98 6.55
N MET A 93 4.29 3.01 6.43
CA MET A 93 5.15 2.54 7.51
C MET A 93 6.57 2.45 6.99
N ALA A 94 7.51 3.01 7.74
CA ALA A 94 8.93 2.83 7.51
C ALA A 94 9.42 1.69 8.40
N TYR A 95 10.09 0.68 7.84
CA TYR A 95 10.72 -0.36 8.65
C TYR A 95 12.01 0.20 9.26
N VAL A 96 12.06 0.27 10.59
CA VAL A 96 13.31 0.50 11.31
C VAL A 96 14.00 -0.84 11.39
N THR A 97 15.13 -0.98 10.70
CA THR A 97 15.98 -2.18 10.77
C THR A 97 16.14 -2.58 12.25
N PRO A 98 15.53 -3.68 12.72
CA PRO A 98 15.75 -4.11 14.09
C PRO A 98 17.19 -4.62 14.21
N ASP A 99 17.72 -4.56 15.43
CA ASP A 99 19.04 -5.07 15.77
C ASP A 99 19.26 -6.47 15.12
N PRO A 100 20.19 -6.59 14.17
CA PRO A 100 20.42 -7.83 13.43
C PRO A 100 20.85 -8.99 14.33
N GLU A 101 21.37 -8.72 15.54
CA GLU A 101 21.75 -9.75 16.50
C GLU A 101 20.54 -10.47 17.14
N ARG A 102 19.37 -9.83 17.18
CA ARG A 102 18.18 -10.35 17.87
C ARG A 102 17.19 -11.08 16.96
N TRP A 103 17.19 -10.78 15.66
CA TRP A 103 16.12 -11.21 14.73
C TRP A 103 16.62 -11.91 13.46
N GLY A 104 17.93 -12.11 13.31
CA GLY A 104 18.54 -12.72 12.13
C GLY A 104 18.65 -11.75 10.94
N PRO A 105 19.17 -12.21 9.78
CA PRO A 105 19.35 -11.37 8.61
C PRO A 105 17.99 -10.85 8.11
N VAL A 106 17.81 -9.53 8.21
CA VAL A 106 16.66 -8.84 7.64
C VAL A 106 16.77 -8.91 6.11
N SER A 107 15.70 -9.32 5.42
CA SER A 107 15.64 -9.25 3.95
C SER A 107 15.95 -7.81 3.54
N PRO A 108 17.04 -7.57 2.79
CA PRO A 108 17.62 -6.23 2.59
C PRO A 108 16.76 -5.26 1.78
N ASP A 109 15.60 -5.70 1.29
CA ASP A 109 15.03 -5.10 0.11
C ASP A 109 13.97 -4.04 0.37
N TYR A 110 13.25 -3.98 1.51
CA TYR A 110 12.09 -3.08 1.63
C TYR A 110 12.09 -2.20 2.88
N ASN A 111 12.46 -0.92 2.73
CA ASN A 111 12.35 0.09 3.80
C ASN A 111 10.93 0.61 4.01
N TRP A 112 10.08 0.51 2.98
CA TRP A 112 8.79 1.18 2.97
C TRP A 112 7.66 0.21 2.67
N ARG A 113 6.60 0.31 3.46
CA ARG A 113 5.38 -0.47 3.28
C ARG A 113 4.16 0.43 3.37
N ILE A 114 3.18 0.19 2.51
CA ILE A 114 1.83 0.75 2.64
C ILE A 114 0.89 -0.42 2.84
N ALA A 115 -0.03 -0.34 3.79
CA ALA A 115 -1.05 -1.36 3.96
C ALA A 115 -2.38 -0.71 4.34
N GLY A 116 -3.47 -1.30 3.86
CA GLY A 116 -4.80 -0.84 4.22
C GLY A 116 -5.88 -1.58 3.46
N VAL A 117 -6.95 -0.85 3.15
CA VAL A 117 -8.16 -1.39 2.52
C VAL A 117 -8.38 -0.75 1.16
N PHE A 118 -9.05 -1.47 0.28
CA PHE A 118 -9.61 -0.86 -0.92
C PHE A 118 -11.07 -1.27 -1.12
N GLY A 119 -11.83 -0.37 -1.72
CA GLY A 119 -13.25 -0.51 -1.97
C GLY A 119 -13.63 0.02 -3.35
N LYS A 120 -14.93 0.14 -3.59
CA LYS A 120 -15.48 0.74 -4.81
C LYS A 120 -16.26 1.98 -4.43
N GLU A 121 -16.15 3.06 -5.21
CA GLU A 121 -17.03 4.21 -4.99
C GLU A 121 -18.49 3.81 -5.17
N GLY A 122 -19.37 4.32 -4.29
CA GLY A 122 -20.81 4.02 -4.33
C GLY A 122 -21.22 2.70 -3.65
N LEU A 123 -20.29 1.94 -3.07
CA LEU A 123 -20.59 0.81 -2.19
C LEU A 123 -20.15 1.14 -0.76
N ALA A 124 -21.02 0.83 0.21
CA ALA A 124 -20.84 1.24 1.61
C ALA A 124 -19.72 0.52 2.37
N GLU A 125 -19.11 -0.53 1.80
CA GLU A 125 -18.17 -1.40 2.52
C GLU A 125 -16.83 -1.62 1.75
N PRO A 126 -15.69 -1.56 2.46
CA PRO A 126 -14.39 -1.94 1.91
C PRO A 126 -14.40 -3.43 1.54
N GLN A 127 -13.85 -3.76 0.36
CA GLN A 127 -14.02 -5.10 -0.22
C GLN A 127 -12.87 -6.06 0.07
N ALA A 128 -11.66 -5.54 0.28
CA ALA A 128 -10.49 -6.35 0.63
C ALA A 128 -9.31 -5.50 1.15
N GLY A 129 -8.34 -6.16 1.77
CA GLY A 129 -7.05 -5.56 2.12
C GLY A 129 -6.11 -5.47 0.91
N TRP A 130 -5.17 -4.53 0.97
CA TRP A 130 -4.04 -4.45 0.04
C TRP A 130 -2.77 -4.08 0.81
N TYR A 131 -1.62 -4.41 0.20
CA TYR A 131 -0.34 -3.92 0.67
C TYR A 131 0.57 -3.55 -0.49
N ALA A 132 1.53 -2.67 -0.24
CA ALA A 132 2.56 -2.29 -1.18
C ALA A 132 3.92 -2.22 -0.50
N THR A 133 4.96 -2.58 -1.25
CA THR A 133 6.35 -2.55 -0.78
C THR A 133 7.25 -1.89 -1.83
N ARG A 134 8.14 -0.99 -1.38
CA ARG A 134 9.13 -0.34 -2.24
C ARG A 134 10.54 -0.85 -1.97
N PRO A 135 11.26 -1.33 -3.00
CA PRO A 135 12.67 -1.69 -2.85
C PRO A 135 13.54 -0.53 -2.34
N ARG A 136 14.65 -0.81 -1.65
CA ARG A 136 15.75 0.16 -1.46
C ARG A 136 16.32 0.53 -2.83
N GLU A 137 16.55 1.82 -3.05
CA GLU A 137 17.40 2.31 -4.15
C GLU A 137 18.85 2.38 -3.66
#